data_AF-A0A7Z6T9Z0-F1
#
_entry.id   AF-A0A7Z6T9Z0-F1
#
_cell.length_a   1.000
_cell.length_b   1.000
_cell.length_c   1.000
_cell.angle_alpha   90.00
_cell.angle_beta   90.00
_cell.angle_gamma   90.00
#
_symmetry.space_group_name_H-M   'P 1'
#
loop_
_entity.id
_entity.type
_entity.pdbx_description
1 polymer ?
#
loop_
_entity_poly.entity_id
_entity_poly.type
_entity_poly.pdbx_seq_one_letter_code
_entity_poly.pdbx_strand_id
1 'polypeptide(L)'
;MYPEDIAALLAAAGEAAIVLTYAEDRTFAGVSLNRFASVNSTRLDWRGVEVLERSEEFDGDGLREMVRRHGAEGELVVIFWGNHAVPSVALEAEAVAAHAEMVVGSCYECWLYFTDGHVLIEFQDGEGFVAARIPN
;
A
#
# COMPACT_ATOMS: atom_id res chain seq x y z
N MET A 1 12.88 -7.68 -4.34
CA MET A 1 12.81 -7.21 -2.94
C MET A 1 14.16 -6.64 -2.62
N TYR A 2 14.18 -5.37 -2.27
CA TYR A 2 15.38 -4.54 -2.17
C TYR A 2 15.43 -3.96 -0.74
N PRO A 3 16.02 -4.69 0.23
CA PRO A 3 16.07 -4.27 1.63
C PRO A 3 16.64 -2.87 1.84
N GLU A 4 17.59 -2.48 0.99
CA GLU A 4 18.20 -1.16 0.92
C GLU A 4 17.19 -0.05 0.64
N ASP A 5 16.22 -0.29 -0.23
CA ASP A 5 15.21 0.71 -0.62
C ASP A 5 14.16 0.89 0.47
N ILE A 6 13.85 -0.18 1.20
CA ILE A 6 12.95 -0.11 2.37
C ILE A 6 13.63 0.64 3.51
N ALA A 7 14.91 0.36 3.77
CA ALA A 7 15.69 1.10 4.74
C ALA A 7 15.83 2.59 4.35
N ALA A 8 16.02 2.88 3.06
CA ALA A 8 16.06 4.23 2.53
C ALA A 8 14.71 4.95 2.67
N LEU A 9 13.59 4.27 2.40
CA LEU A 9 12.24 4.80 2.59
C LEU A 9 12.00 5.15 4.06
N LEU A 10 12.32 4.23 4.98
CA LEU A 10 12.20 4.46 6.42
C LEU A 10 13.09 5.61 6.89
N ALA A 11 14.33 5.67 6.40
CA ALA A 11 15.25 6.75 6.74
C ALA A 11 14.79 8.11 6.19
N ALA A 12 14.21 8.14 4.99
CA ALA A 12 13.70 9.34 4.35
C ALA A 12 12.43 9.87 5.05
N ALA A 13 11.54 8.98 5.46
CA ALA A 13 10.35 9.33 6.24
C ALA A 13 10.69 9.74 7.69
N GLY A 14 11.80 9.26 8.24
CA GLY A 14 12.29 9.64 9.57
C GLY A 14 11.29 9.28 10.68
N GLU A 15 11.06 10.20 11.61
CA GLU A 15 10.14 9.99 12.75
C GLU A 15 8.67 9.87 12.34
N ALA A 16 8.32 10.23 11.09
CA ALA A 16 6.96 10.06 10.57
C ALA A 16 6.64 8.58 10.21
N ALA A 17 7.64 7.71 10.13
CA ALA A 17 7.46 6.29 9.87
C ALA A 17 7.17 5.51 11.15
N ILE A 18 6.01 4.85 11.21
CA ILE A 18 5.65 3.94 12.28
C ILE A 18 5.82 2.51 11.80
N VAL A 19 6.86 1.83 12.27
CA VAL A 19 7.00 0.38 12.06
C VAL A 19 6.00 -0.33 12.94
N LEU A 20 5.06 -1.06 12.33
CA LEU A 20 3.98 -1.71 13.05
C LEU A 20 4.50 -2.94 13.82
N THR A 21 4.01 -3.10 15.04
CA THR A 21 4.14 -4.36 15.76
C THR A 21 3.32 -5.45 15.07
N TYR A 22 3.63 -6.71 15.35
CA TYR A 22 2.85 -7.84 14.83
C TYR A 22 1.35 -7.74 15.16
N ALA A 23 0.99 -7.25 16.35
CA ALA A 23 -0.41 -7.12 16.74
C ALA A 23 -1.13 -6.02 15.94
N GLU A 24 -0.46 -4.89 15.68
CA GLU A 24 -0.99 -3.79 14.87
C GLU A 24 -1.13 -4.21 13.41
N ASP A 25 -0.11 -4.85 12.83
CA ASP A 25 -0.14 -5.43 11.49
C ASP A 25 -1.37 -6.34 11.30
N ARG A 26 -1.56 -7.31 12.20
CA ARG A 26 -2.69 -8.25 12.14
C ARG A 26 -4.04 -7.54 12.28
N THR A 27 -4.10 -6.47 13.06
CA THR A 27 -5.32 -5.67 13.24
C THR A 27 -5.65 -4.92 11.96
N PHE A 28 -4.69 -4.20 11.38
CA PHE A 28 -4.87 -3.47 10.13
C PHE A 28 -5.18 -4.40 8.97
N ALA A 29 -4.45 -5.51 8.83
CA ALA A 29 -4.72 -6.50 7.80
C ALA A 29 -6.13 -7.09 7.95
N GLY A 30 -6.60 -7.32 9.18
CA GLY A 30 -7.94 -7.86 9.47
C GLY A 30 -9.10 -6.93 9.09
N VAL A 31 -8.89 -5.61 9.13
CA VAL A 31 -9.90 -4.62 8.72
C VAL A 31 -9.74 -4.18 7.27
N SER A 32 -8.68 -4.58 6.56
CA SER A 32 -8.38 -4.15 5.20
C SER A 32 -8.04 -5.33 4.27
N LEU A 33 -6.76 -5.67 4.11
CA LEU A 33 -6.22 -6.63 3.15
C LEU A 33 -6.93 -8.00 3.21
N ASN A 34 -7.18 -8.52 4.42
CA ASN A 34 -7.82 -9.83 4.62
C ASN A 34 -9.32 -9.84 4.31
N ARG A 35 -9.93 -8.69 3.96
CA ARG A 35 -11.34 -8.60 3.53
C ARG A 35 -11.52 -8.97 2.07
N PHE A 36 -10.44 -8.98 1.30
CA PHE A 36 -10.46 -9.40 -0.10
C PHE A 36 -10.20 -10.90 -0.19
N ALA A 37 -10.92 -11.57 -1.10
CA ALA A 37 -10.51 -12.90 -1.53
C ALA A 37 -9.23 -12.80 -2.36
N SER A 38 -8.47 -13.90 -2.47
CA SER A 38 -7.27 -13.96 -3.32
C SER A 38 -7.44 -14.90 -4.51
N VAL A 39 -6.81 -14.54 -5.62
CA VAL A 39 -6.57 -15.39 -6.78
C VAL A 39 -5.08 -15.72 -6.85
N ASN A 40 -4.74 -16.97 -7.17
CA ASN A 40 -3.35 -17.44 -7.30
C ASN A 40 -2.46 -17.10 -6.08
N SER A 41 -3.05 -17.21 -4.87
CA SER A 41 -2.43 -17.02 -3.56
C SER A 41 -2.20 -15.57 -3.11
N THR A 42 -1.62 -14.69 -3.93
CA THR A 42 -1.25 -13.33 -3.46
C THR A 42 -2.09 -12.20 -4.05
N ARG A 43 -2.55 -12.33 -5.30
CA ARG A 43 -3.31 -11.28 -5.96
C ARG A 43 -4.73 -11.19 -5.42
N LEU A 44 -5.27 -9.99 -5.28
CA LEU A 44 -6.64 -9.82 -4.84
C LEU A 44 -7.66 -10.16 -5.94
N ASP A 45 -8.74 -10.85 -5.54
CA ASP A 45 -9.89 -11.10 -6.39
C ASP A 45 -10.79 -9.87 -6.41
N TRP A 46 -10.74 -9.12 -7.50
CA TRP A 46 -11.53 -7.91 -7.69
C TRP A 46 -12.99 -8.17 -8.07
N ARG A 47 -13.41 -9.44 -8.24
CA ARG A 47 -14.78 -9.75 -8.63
C ARG A 47 -15.75 -9.48 -7.48
N GLY A 48 -16.77 -8.68 -7.75
CA GLY A 48 -17.78 -8.29 -6.75
C GLY A 48 -17.31 -7.21 -5.77
N VAL A 49 -16.12 -6.65 -5.98
CA VAL A 49 -15.57 -5.52 -5.23
C VAL A 49 -15.87 -4.21 -5.98
N GLU A 50 -16.17 -3.14 -5.24
CA GLU A 50 -16.24 -1.77 -5.80
C GLU A 50 -14.82 -1.28 -6.15
N VAL A 51 -14.39 -1.51 -7.39
CA VAL A 51 -13.14 -0.96 -7.90
C VAL A 51 -13.34 0.51 -8.28
N LEU A 52 -12.55 1.37 -7.66
CA LEU A 52 -12.59 2.82 -7.83
C LEU A 52 -11.77 3.26 -9.05
N GLU A 53 -10.61 2.63 -9.25
CA GLU A 53 -9.66 3.04 -10.27
C GLU A 53 -8.76 1.88 -10.72
N ARG A 54 -8.36 1.92 -12.00
CA ARG A 54 -7.28 1.11 -12.55
C ARG A 54 -6.36 2.03 -13.35
N SER A 55 -5.06 1.93 -13.11
CA SER A 55 -4.03 2.60 -13.89
C SER A 55 -3.07 1.57 -14.47
N GLU A 56 -2.73 1.72 -15.75
CA GLU A 56 -1.70 0.91 -16.41
C GLU A 56 -0.29 1.50 -16.18
N GLU A 57 -0.20 2.73 -15.63
CA GLU A 57 1.08 3.33 -15.24
C GLU A 57 1.68 2.53 -14.08
N PHE A 58 2.99 2.32 -14.11
CA PHE A 58 3.71 1.56 -13.10
C PHE A 58 5.06 2.22 -12.81
N ASP A 59 5.00 3.37 -12.16
CA ASP A 59 6.15 4.15 -11.69
C ASP A 59 5.76 4.97 -10.45
N GLY A 60 6.72 5.70 -9.87
CA GLY A 60 6.46 6.55 -8.72
C GLY A 60 5.52 7.71 -8.99
N ASP A 61 5.39 8.18 -10.24
CA ASP A 61 4.47 9.26 -10.60
C ASP A 61 3.02 8.74 -10.56
N GLY A 62 2.77 7.58 -11.17
CA GLY A 62 1.48 6.90 -11.14
C GLY A 62 1.04 6.57 -9.71
N LEU A 63 1.92 6.01 -8.88
CA LEU A 63 1.58 5.75 -7.47
C LEU A 63 1.29 7.05 -6.71
N ARG A 64 2.08 8.10 -6.94
CA ARG A 64 1.86 9.40 -6.28
C ARG A 64 0.50 9.98 -6.60
N GLU A 65 0.06 9.89 -7.84
CA GLU A 65 -1.27 10.34 -8.24
C GLU A 65 -2.37 9.53 -7.57
N MET A 66 -2.24 8.21 -7.53
CA MET A 66 -3.20 7.34 -6.86
C MET A 66 -3.33 7.71 -5.37
N VAL A 67 -2.20 7.89 -4.68
CA VAL A 67 -2.19 8.27 -3.26
C VAL A 67 -2.85 9.62 -3.04
N ARG A 68 -2.58 10.63 -3.88
CA ARG A 68 -3.21 11.95 -3.76
C ARG A 68 -4.70 11.96 -4.06
N ARG A 69 -5.18 11.03 -4.89
CA ARG A 69 -6.59 10.95 -5.29
C ARG A 69 -7.44 10.25 -4.24
N HIS A 70 -6.88 9.25 -3.57
CA HIS A 70 -7.61 8.41 -2.60
C HIS A 70 -7.31 8.75 -1.14
N GLY A 71 -6.16 9.36 -0.85
CA GLY A 71 -5.78 9.76 0.50
C GLY A 71 -6.27 11.16 0.88
N ALA A 72 -6.75 11.28 2.12
CA ALA A 72 -7.06 12.55 2.76
C ALA A 72 -5.80 13.17 3.41
N GLU A 73 -5.87 14.48 3.69
CA GLU A 73 -4.78 15.22 4.33
C GLU A 73 -4.49 14.65 5.73
N GLY A 74 -3.22 14.30 6.00
CA GLY A 74 -2.77 13.70 7.26
C GLY A 74 -3.29 12.28 7.53
N GLU A 75 -3.93 11.64 6.54
CA GLU A 75 -4.41 10.27 6.67
C GLU A 75 -3.24 9.28 6.76
N LEU A 76 -3.35 8.29 7.63
CA LEU A 76 -2.38 7.21 7.70
C LEU A 76 -2.62 6.20 6.58
N VAL A 77 -1.53 5.83 5.92
CA VAL A 77 -1.47 4.78 4.91
C VAL A 77 -0.60 3.66 5.45
N VAL A 78 -1.20 2.48 5.60
CA VAL A 78 -0.50 1.26 6.00
C VAL A 78 0.00 0.54 4.75
N ILE A 79 1.32 0.37 4.66
CA ILE A 79 1.99 -0.34 3.58
C ILE A 79 2.23 -1.79 4.01
N PHE A 80 1.66 -2.72 3.28
CA PHE A 80 1.90 -4.16 3.40
C PHE A 80 2.78 -4.62 2.24
N TRP A 81 3.90 -5.26 2.55
CA TRP A 81 4.74 -5.92 1.57
C TRP A 81 4.35 -7.39 1.43
N GLY A 82 4.39 -7.95 0.23
CA GLY A 82 4.20 -9.41 0.02
C GLY A 82 5.28 -10.29 0.65
N ASN A 83 6.31 -9.68 1.25
CA ASN A 83 7.32 -10.40 1.99
C ASN A 83 7.17 -10.19 3.49
N HIS A 84 6.77 -11.25 4.20
CA HIS A 84 6.58 -11.24 5.66
C HIS A 84 7.87 -10.97 6.48
N ALA A 85 9.05 -11.00 5.87
CA ALA A 85 10.29 -10.59 6.52
C ALA A 85 10.41 -9.07 6.66
N VAL A 86 9.62 -8.31 5.91
CA VAL A 86 9.53 -6.85 5.98
C VAL A 86 8.34 -6.49 6.87
N PRO A 87 8.54 -5.72 7.95
CA PRO A 87 7.42 -5.27 8.77
C PRO A 87 6.57 -4.27 8.00
N SER A 88 5.26 -4.32 8.17
CA SER A 88 4.33 -3.30 7.70
C SER A 88 4.63 -1.94 8.37
N VAL A 89 4.39 -0.85 7.64
CA VAL A 89 4.70 0.51 8.10
C VAL A 89 3.50 1.39 7.87
N ALA A 90 3.20 2.27 8.82
CA ALA A 90 2.24 3.36 8.62
C ALA A 90 2.98 4.69 8.42
N LEU A 91 2.53 5.44 7.41
CA LEU A 91 3.04 6.75 7.01
C LEU A 91 1.86 7.67 6.66
N GLU A 92 2.03 8.98 6.82
CA GLU A 92 1.04 9.93 6.27
C GLU A 92 1.00 9.83 4.73
N ALA A 93 -0.20 10.00 4.16
CA ALA A 93 -0.43 9.91 2.71
C ALA A 93 0.50 10.84 1.91
N GLU A 94 0.79 12.03 2.42
CA GLU A 94 1.73 12.99 1.83
C GLU A 94 3.16 12.47 1.79
N ALA A 95 3.60 11.78 2.85
CA ALA A 95 4.91 11.16 2.90
C ALA A 95 5.00 10.00 1.90
N VAL A 96 3.94 9.17 1.81
CA VAL A 96 3.87 8.11 0.79
C VAL A 96 3.94 8.72 -0.62
N ALA A 97 3.18 9.78 -0.88
CA ALA A 97 3.20 10.49 -2.16
C ALA A 97 4.57 11.10 -2.49
N ALA A 98 5.25 11.68 -1.50
CA ALA A 98 6.59 12.26 -1.65
C ALA A 98 7.65 11.19 -1.95
N HIS A 99 7.48 9.97 -1.43
CA HIS A 99 8.42 8.86 -1.57
C HIS A 99 7.91 7.71 -2.46
N ALA A 100 6.91 7.97 -3.31
CA ALA A 100 6.22 6.95 -4.11
C ALA A 100 7.17 6.13 -5.00
N GLU A 101 8.20 6.75 -5.59
CA GLU A 101 9.22 6.07 -6.38
C GLU A 101 9.96 4.99 -5.56
N MET A 102 10.29 5.28 -4.29
CA MET A 102 10.94 4.32 -3.40
C MET A 102 9.99 3.20 -3.01
N VAL A 103 8.70 3.50 -2.80
CA VAL A 103 7.68 2.48 -2.50
C VAL A 103 7.56 1.49 -3.66
N VAL A 104 7.40 1.98 -4.89
CA VAL A 104 7.34 1.15 -6.11
C VAL A 104 8.61 0.34 -6.28
N GLY A 105 9.79 0.96 -6.11
CA GLY A 105 11.08 0.29 -6.24
C GLY A 105 11.35 -0.77 -5.18
N SER A 106 10.73 -0.68 -4.00
CA SER A 106 11.08 -1.53 -2.85
C SER A 106 10.66 -3.01 -2.98
N CYS A 107 9.70 -3.33 -3.86
CA CYS A 107 9.07 -4.65 -3.87
C CYS A 107 8.38 -5.02 -5.19
N TYR A 108 8.01 -6.30 -5.30
CA TYR A 108 7.32 -6.85 -6.49
C TYR A 108 5.80 -6.88 -6.33
N GLU A 109 5.29 -6.81 -5.10
CA GLU A 109 3.87 -6.77 -4.79
C GLU A 109 3.68 -6.01 -3.47
N CYS A 110 2.68 -5.13 -3.46
CA CYS A 110 2.43 -4.23 -2.34
C CYS A 110 0.96 -3.87 -2.25
N TRP A 111 0.51 -3.63 -1.02
CA TRP A 111 -0.83 -3.09 -0.75
C TRP A 111 -0.73 -1.88 0.16
N LEU A 112 -1.45 -0.82 -0.20
CA LEU A 112 -1.53 0.42 0.57
C LEU A 112 -2.96 0.60 1.07
N TYR A 113 -3.15 0.60 2.38
CA TYR A 113 -4.44 0.79 3.03
C TYR A 113 -4.57 2.20 3.60
N PHE A 114 -5.58 2.94 3.12
CA PHE A 114 -5.95 4.28 3.56
C PHE A 114 -6.96 4.15 4.72
N THR A 115 -6.56 4.54 5.93
CA THR A 115 -7.30 4.21 7.16
C THR A 115 -8.67 4.86 7.29
N ASP A 116 -8.83 6.05 6.72
CA ASP A 116 -10.02 6.91 6.84
C ASP A 116 -10.88 6.80 5.58
N GLY A 117 -10.23 6.74 4.40
CA GLY A 117 -10.88 6.58 3.11
C GLY A 117 -11.45 5.17 2.88
N HIS A 118 -10.99 4.18 3.66
CA HIS A 118 -11.32 2.76 3.49
C HIS A 118 -11.10 2.30 2.04
N VAL A 119 -9.93 2.63 1.51
CA VAL A 119 -9.45 2.24 0.18
C VAL A 119 -8.21 1.37 0.32
N LEU A 120 -8.09 0.36 -0.53
CA LEU A 120 -6.86 -0.38 -0.74
C LEU A 120 -6.36 -0.13 -2.15
N ILE A 121 -5.08 0.20 -2.30
CA ILE A 121 -4.36 0.12 -3.56
C ILE A 121 -3.55 -1.19 -3.57
N GLU A 122 -3.64 -1.96 -4.64
CA GLU A 122 -2.71 -3.05 -4.97
C GLU A 122 -1.85 -2.65 -6.16
N PHE A 123 -0.58 -3.04 -6.13
CA PHE A 123 0.21 -3.17 -7.35
C PHE A 123 1.07 -4.42 -7.33
N GLN A 124 1.39 -4.91 -8.53
CA GLN A 124 2.39 -5.94 -8.78
C GLN A 124 3.32 -5.46 -9.88
N ASP A 125 4.57 -5.93 -9.84
CA ASP A 125 5.65 -5.51 -10.73
C ASP A 125 5.23 -5.56 -12.21
N GLY A 126 5.17 -4.39 -12.84
CA GLY A 126 4.82 -4.23 -14.25
C GLY A 126 3.33 -4.36 -14.59
N GLU A 127 2.43 -4.47 -13.61
CA GLU A 127 0.99 -4.70 -13.85
C GLU A 127 0.09 -3.51 -13.49
N GLY A 128 0.68 -2.36 -13.14
CA GLY A 128 -0.05 -1.13 -12.82
C GLY A 128 -0.69 -1.14 -11.43
N PHE A 129 -1.62 -0.20 -11.19
CA PHE A 129 -2.27 0.01 -9.90
C PHE A 129 -3.78 -0.27 -9.98
N VAL A 130 -4.34 -0.84 -8.91
CA VAL A 130 -5.79 -1.01 -8.73
C VAL A 130 -6.19 -0.45 -7.38
N ALA A 131 -7.11 0.52 -7.34
CA ALA A 131 -7.72 1.02 -6.11
C ALA A 131 -9.15 0.50 -5.96
N ALA A 132 -9.50 0.04 -4.77
CA ALA A 132 -10.83 -0.45 -4.48
C ALA A 132 -11.29 -0.12 -3.05
N ARG A 133 -12.60 -0.05 -2.87
CA ARG A 133 -13.21 0.03 -1.52
C ARG A 133 -12.96 -1.28 -0.77
N ILE A 134 -12.66 -1.19 0.52
CA ILE A 134 -12.62 -2.37 1.39
C ILE A 134 -14.02 -3.02 1.48
N PRO A 135 -14.16 -4.34 1.26
CA PRO A 135 -15.42 -5.05 1.47
C PRO A 135 -15.87 -5.04 2.95
N ASN A 136 -17.18 -4.85 3.15
CA ASN A 136 -17.84 -4.86 4.48
C ASN A 136 -17.76 -6.21 5.18
#